data_AF-B1YDG5-F1
#
_entry.id   AF-B1YDG5-F1
#
_cell.length_a   1.000
_cell.length_b   1.000
_cell.length_c   1.000
_cell.angle_alpha   90.00
_cell.angle_beta   90.00
_cell.angle_gamma   90.00
#
_symmetry.space_group_name_H-M   'P 1'
#
loop_
_entity.id
_entity.type
_entity.pdbx_description
1 polymer ?
#
loop_
_entity_poly.entity_id
_entity_poly.type
_entity_poly.pdbx_seq_one_letter_code
_entity_poly.pdbx_strand_id
1 'polypeptide(L)'
;MFLDVASFNTPCTVVVGVSSGRAVYLEVESGRRVEEHVGVDVDSVEPRADGDFLAGHVAFTSFATTIVKAVALRRPAYVLDYGGLRPLPQRAVAVSNVKAREFGAWEQVWNKPVYLSASGATVVVGASRAGSLLHINAVPSDVELAKRIWATAGVLQRAGELSLNCTCRLGLMPYEVFVSRGNRYVVAKFYLNASSPRSRRAFFIAGEGGNVVERREVDVGEAEVVAYEFIKLL
;
A
#
# COMPACT_ATOMS: atom_id res chain seq x y z
N MET A 1 12.73 17.39 -0.37
CA MET A 1 13.45 16.36 -1.14
C MET A 1 12.40 15.36 -1.58
N PHE A 2 11.99 15.39 -2.85
CA PHE A 2 11.07 14.36 -3.37
C PHE A 2 11.91 13.10 -3.56
N LEU A 3 11.58 12.02 -2.84
CA LEU A 3 12.18 10.70 -3.10
C LEU A 3 11.81 10.31 -4.54
N ASP A 4 12.81 9.98 -5.35
CA ASP A 4 12.60 9.47 -6.70
C ASP A 4 11.82 8.15 -6.60
N VAL A 5 10.54 8.19 -6.96
CA VAL A 5 9.67 7.02 -6.94
C VAL A 5 10.11 6.03 -8.02
N ALA A 6 10.32 4.77 -7.65
CA ALA A 6 10.74 3.74 -8.59
C ALA A 6 9.67 3.54 -9.68
N SER A 7 10.03 3.84 -10.93
CA SER A 7 9.08 3.94 -12.05
C SER A 7 9.51 3.06 -13.22
N PHE A 8 8.60 2.21 -13.71
CA PHE A 8 8.86 1.16 -14.70
C PHE A 8 7.87 1.23 -15.87
N ASN A 9 8.33 0.93 -17.08
CA ASN A 9 7.46 0.94 -18.27
C ASN A 9 6.63 -0.34 -18.31
N THR A 10 5.32 -0.21 -18.46
CA THR A 10 4.44 -1.37 -18.58
C THR A 10 4.32 -1.86 -20.02
N PRO A 11 4.15 -3.17 -20.25
CA PRO A 11 3.99 -4.23 -19.25
C PRO A 11 5.31 -4.60 -18.56
N CYS A 12 5.28 -4.78 -17.25
CA CYS A 12 6.47 -5.18 -16.48
C CYS A 12 6.11 -5.98 -15.23
N THR A 13 7.11 -6.68 -14.71
CA THR A 13 7.08 -7.39 -13.44
C THR A 13 8.28 -6.96 -12.62
N VAL A 14 8.03 -6.51 -11.39
CA VAL A 14 9.05 -5.98 -10.49
C VAL A 14 9.06 -6.79 -9.21
N VAL A 15 10.22 -7.35 -8.87
CA VAL A 15 10.44 -8.03 -7.59
C VAL A 15 10.98 -7.04 -6.58
N VAL A 16 10.39 -7.04 -5.38
CA VAL A 16 10.79 -6.15 -4.29
C VAL A 16 11.38 -6.96 -3.16
N GLY A 17 12.54 -6.53 -2.70
CA GLY A 17 13.20 -7.02 -1.49
C GLY A 17 13.59 -5.86 -0.59
N VAL A 18 13.90 -6.16 0.67
CA VAL A 18 14.47 -5.19 1.60
C VAL A 18 15.78 -5.78 2.08
N SER A 19 16.87 -5.03 1.99
CA SER A 19 18.19 -5.46 2.45
C SER A 19 18.98 -4.25 2.92
N SER A 20 19.64 -4.36 4.08
CA SER A 20 20.51 -3.31 4.60
C SER A 20 19.81 -1.94 4.73
N GLY A 21 18.54 -1.94 5.15
CA GLY A 21 17.72 -0.74 5.30
C GLY A 21 17.33 -0.06 3.97
N ARG A 22 17.40 -0.77 2.85
CA ARG A 22 16.98 -0.30 1.53
C ARG A 22 15.92 -1.20 0.93
N ALA A 23 14.90 -0.60 0.33
CA ALA A 23 14.03 -1.31 -0.60
C ALA A 23 14.74 -1.41 -1.95
N VAL A 24 14.81 -2.62 -2.49
CA VAL A 24 15.43 -2.91 -3.78
C VAL A 24 14.33 -3.40 -4.71
N TYR A 25 14.29 -2.83 -5.91
CA TYR A 25 13.35 -3.13 -6.97
C TYR A 25 14.11 -3.73 -8.16
N LEU A 26 13.70 -4.89 -8.64
CA LEU A 26 14.27 -5.55 -9.81
C LEU A 26 13.18 -5.78 -10.86
N GLU A 27 13.26 -5.08 -12.00
CA GLU A 27 12.44 -5.36 -13.18
C GLU A 27 12.92 -6.66 -13.84
N VAL A 28 12.05 -7.66 -13.91
CA VAL A 28 12.40 -9.01 -14.36
C VAL A 28 12.74 -9.03 -15.85
N GLU A 29 12.05 -8.22 -16.65
CA GLU A 29 12.17 -8.23 -18.11
C GLU A 29 13.49 -7.60 -18.60
N SER A 30 13.95 -6.52 -17.97
CA SER A 30 15.14 -5.77 -18.39
C SER A 30 16.36 -6.00 -17.49
N GLY A 31 16.16 -6.54 -16.29
CA GLY A 31 17.19 -6.57 -15.24
C GLY A 31 17.44 -5.21 -14.58
N ARG A 32 16.66 -4.17 -14.91
CA ARG A 32 16.81 -2.85 -14.30
C ARG A 32 16.60 -2.92 -12.80
N ARG A 33 17.58 -2.40 -12.06
CA ARG A 33 17.56 -2.33 -10.60
C ARG A 33 17.42 -0.87 -10.14
N VAL A 34 16.58 -0.65 -9.14
CA VAL A 34 16.41 0.64 -8.44
C VAL A 34 16.48 0.37 -6.95
N GLU A 35 17.06 1.30 -6.18
CA GLU A 35 17.14 1.20 -4.72
C GLU A 35 16.63 2.48 -4.06
N GLU A 36 15.93 2.33 -2.94
CA GLU A 36 15.39 3.42 -2.12
C GLU A 36 15.74 3.18 -0.66
N HIS A 37 16.15 4.23 0.05
CA HIS A 37 16.42 4.12 1.49
C HIS A 37 15.11 4.14 2.29
N VAL A 38 14.87 3.08 3.06
CA VAL A 38 13.69 2.96 3.94
C VAL A 38 14.05 3.01 5.43
N GLY A 39 15.31 2.75 5.79
CA GLY A 39 15.81 2.88 7.17
C GLY A 39 15.35 1.79 8.14
N VAL A 40 14.57 0.82 7.67
CA VAL A 40 14.11 -0.36 8.42
C VAL A 40 14.48 -1.60 7.63
N ASP A 41 15.01 -2.62 8.30
CA ASP A 41 15.21 -3.93 7.70
C ASP A 41 14.11 -4.88 8.18
N VAL A 42 13.54 -5.64 7.25
CA VAL A 42 12.45 -6.61 7.50
C VAL A 42 12.84 -7.86 6.75
N ASP A 43 13.08 -8.95 7.50
CA ASP A 43 13.39 -10.28 6.94
C ASP A 43 14.38 -10.27 5.76
N SER A 44 15.43 -9.43 5.91
CA SER A 44 16.44 -9.05 4.92
C SER A 44 16.61 -10.05 3.77
N VAL A 45 16.18 -9.66 2.57
CA VAL A 45 16.29 -10.43 1.34
C VAL A 45 16.36 -9.51 0.13
N GLU A 46 17.38 -9.74 -0.70
CA GLU A 46 17.49 -9.06 -1.99
C GLU A 46 16.59 -9.70 -3.06
N PRO A 47 15.99 -8.89 -3.94
CA PRO A 47 15.26 -9.38 -5.09
C PRO A 47 16.22 -10.04 -6.08
N ARG A 48 15.86 -11.22 -6.57
CA ARG A 48 16.62 -11.96 -7.57
C ARG A 48 15.69 -12.61 -8.58
N ALA A 49 16.17 -12.69 -9.80
CA ALA A 49 15.59 -13.48 -10.89
C ALA A 49 16.70 -14.39 -11.47
N ASP A 50 17.36 -15.15 -10.58
CA ASP A 50 18.46 -16.05 -10.93
C ASP A 50 17.97 -17.50 -10.87
N GLY A 51 18.26 -18.27 -11.92
CA GLY A 51 17.67 -19.59 -12.17
C GLY A 51 16.21 -19.54 -12.61
N ASP A 52 15.42 -20.54 -12.20
CA ASP A 52 14.06 -20.73 -12.70
C ASP A 52 13.01 -19.89 -11.97
N PHE A 53 13.31 -19.35 -10.77
CA PHE A 53 12.32 -18.75 -9.87
C PHE A 53 12.71 -17.37 -9.34
N LEU A 54 11.71 -16.52 -9.15
CA LEU A 54 11.88 -15.24 -8.47
C LEU A 54 12.14 -15.43 -6.96
N ALA A 55 12.96 -14.56 -6.39
CA ALA A 55 13.19 -14.46 -4.95
C ALA A 55 13.11 -13.01 -4.48
N GLY A 56 12.56 -12.78 -3.29
CA GLY A 56 12.29 -11.47 -2.71
C GLY A 56 11.17 -11.57 -1.68
N HIS A 57 10.61 -10.44 -1.28
CA HIS A 57 9.40 -10.39 -0.44
C HIS A 57 8.14 -10.56 -1.30
N VAL A 58 8.00 -9.72 -2.32
CA VAL A 58 6.78 -9.61 -3.12
C VAL A 58 7.16 -9.34 -4.58
N ALA A 59 6.38 -9.88 -5.51
CA ALA A 59 6.44 -9.48 -6.92
C ALA A 59 5.18 -8.69 -7.27
N PHE A 60 5.36 -7.59 -7.99
CA PHE A 60 4.28 -6.80 -8.59
C PHE A 60 4.32 -6.99 -10.10
N THR A 61 3.17 -7.01 -10.74
CA THR A 61 3.06 -6.96 -12.19
C THR A 61 2.00 -5.95 -12.60
N SER A 62 2.26 -5.27 -13.70
CA SER A 62 1.28 -4.41 -14.35
C SER A 62 1.31 -4.65 -15.84
N PHE A 63 0.20 -5.18 -16.39
CA PHE A 63 0.11 -5.58 -17.79
C PHE A 63 -1.06 -4.94 -18.55
N ALA A 64 -1.88 -4.11 -17.90
CA ALA A 64 -2.96 -3.32 -18.51
C ALA A 64 -3.05 -1.91 -17.88
N THR A 65 -3.98 -1.08 -18.33
CA THR A 65 -4.14 0.32 -17.87
C THR A 65 -4.53 0.43 -16.40
N THR A 66 -5.32 -0.51 -15.87
CA THR A 66 -5.87 -0.46 -14.50
C THR A 66 -5.53 -1.68 -13.64
N ILE A 67 -4.68 -2.58 -14.14
CA ILE A 67 -4.41 -3.86 -13.47
C ILE A 67 -3.00 -3.84 -12.89
N VAL A 68 -2.93 -3.80 -11.57
CA VAL A 68 -1.70 -4.05 -10.81
C VAL A 68 -1.97 -5.24 -9.89
N LYS A 69 -1.19 -6.30 -10.07
CA LYS A 69 -1.30 -7.50 -9.25
C LYS A 69 -0.04 -7.75 -8.44
N ALA A 70 -0.18 -8.43 -7.31
CA ALA A 70 0.96 -8.87 -6.51
C ALA A 70 0.80 -10.28 -5.93
N VAL A 71 1.94 -10.85 -5.58
CA VAL A 71 2.06 -12.16 -4.95
C VAL A 71 3.24 -12.14 -3.97
N ALA A 72 3.06 -12.74 -2.80
CA ALA A 72 4.16 -12.97 -1.86
C ALA A 72 5.07 -14.08 -2.41
N LEU A 73 6.38 -13.91 -2.28
CA LEU A 73 7.37 -14.86 -2.77
C LEU A 73 7.82 -15.80 -1.63
N ARG A 74 9.07 -15.67 -1.16
CA ARG A 74 9.62 -16.54 -0.11
C ARG A 74 9.30 -16.07 1.30
N ARG A 75 8.87 -14.81 1.44
CA ARG A 75 8.45 -14.20 2.70
C ARG A 75 6.96 -13.88 2.63
N PRO A 76 6.23 -13.96 3.76
CA PRO A 76 4.85 -13.53 3.81
C PRO A 76 4.77 -12.01 3.58
N ALA A 77 3.70 -11.57 2.93
CA ALA A 77 3.35 -10.17 2.78
C ALA A 77 1.84 -10.03 2.90
N TYR A 78 1.36 -8.85 3.29
CA TYR A 78 -0.03 -8.65 3.71
C TYR A 78 -0.61 -7.42 3.03
N VAL A 79 -1.82 -7.52 2.50
CA VAL A 79 -2.55 -6.37 1.98
C VAL A 79 -3.47 -5.84 3.08
N LEU A 80 -3.50 -4.53 3.27
CA LEU A 80 -4.50 -3.88 4.13
C LEU A 80 -5.77 -3.64 3.31
N ASP A 81 -6.84 -4.35 3.66
CA ASP A 81 -8.16 -4.21 3.06
C ASP A 81 -9.27 -4.17 4.13
N TYR A 82 -10.54 -4.35 3.73
CA TYR A 82 -11.70 -4.32 4.63
C TYR A 82 -11.61 -5.35 5.77
N GLY A 83 -10.94 -6.48 5.54
CA GLY A 83 -10.72 -7.53 6.54
C GLY A 83 -9.54 -7.27 7.48
N GLY A 84 -8.87 -6.12 7.35
CA GLY A 84 -7.64 -5.79 8.05
C GLY A 84 -6.41 -6.22 7.26
N LEU A 85 -5.33 -6.59 7.96
CA LEU A 85 -4.12 -7.12 7.31
C LEU A 85 -4.35 -8.58 6.92
N ARG A 86 -4.62 -8.80 5.63
CA ARG A 86 -4.83 -10.13 5.05
C ARG A 86 -3.56 -10.61 4.34
N PRO A 87 -3.13 -11.87 4.51
CA PRO A 87 -1.99 -12.38 3.76
C PRO A 87 -2.24 -12.38 2.25
N LEU A 88 -1.23 -11.96 1.49
CA LEU A 88 -1.17 -12.18 0.04
C LEU A 88 -0.97 -13.66 -0.26
N PRO A 89 -1.46 -14.17 -1.41
CA PRO A 89 -1.12 -15.50 -1.88
C PRO A 89 0.40 -15.65 -1.95
N GLN A 90 0.93 -16.70 -1.32
CA GLN A 90 2.36 -17.00 -1.35
C GLN A 90 2.64 -18.07 -2.41
N ARG A 91 3.59 -17.79 -3.33
CA ARG A 91 3.89 -18.68 -4.46
C ARG A 91 5.37 -18.65 -4.85
N ALA A 92 5.88 -19.81 -5.27
CA ALA A 92 7.09 -19.88 -6.08
C ALA A 92 6.73 -19.45 -7.51
N VAL A 93 7.23 -18.29 -7.93
CA VAL A 93 6.95 -17.74 -9.26
C VAL A 93 8.10 -18.08 -10.19
N ALA A 94 7.83 -18.87 -11.23
CA ALA A 94 8.82 -19.16 -12.25
C ALA A 94 9.02 -17.95 -13.18
N VAL A 95 10.25 -17.72 -13.64
CA VAL A 95 10.57 -16.67 -14.62
C VAL A 95 9.84 -16.92 -15.94
N SER A 96 9.65 -18.18 -16.33
CA SER A 96 8.84 -18.57 -17.50
C SER A 96 7.38 -18.12 -17.39
N ASN A 97 6.76 -18.21 -16.20
CA ASN A 97 5.38 -17.79 -15.98
C ASN A 97 5.22 -16.28 -16.12
N VAL A 98 6.24 -15.50 -15.73
CA VAL A 98 6.27 -14.05 -15.97
C VAL A 98 6.30 -13.76 -17.47
N LYS A 99 7.18 -14.44 -18.21
CA LYS A 99 7.30 -14.29 -19.67
C LYS A 99 6.01 -14.70 -20.40
N ALA A 100 5.33 -15.74 -19.91
CA ALA A 100 4.04 -16.21 -20.42
C ALA A 100 2.83 -15.38 -19.91
N ARG A 101 3.05 -14.41 -19.02
CA ARG A 101 2.03 -13.52 -18.42
C ARG A 101 0.96 -14.25 -17.60
N GLU A 102 1.35 -15.29 -16.89
CA GLU A 102 0.45 -16.13 -16.09
C GLU A 102 0.19 -15.55 -14.69
N PHE A 103 -0.63 -14.51 -14.64
CA PHE A 103 -0.92 -13.76 -13.40
C PHE A 103 -2.32 -13.99 -12.83
N GLY A 104 -3.03 -15.02 -13.29
CA GLY A 104 -4.44 -15.26 -12.94
C GLY A 104 -4.69 -15.26 -11.44
N ALA A 105 -3.85 -15.99 -10.69
CA ALA A 105 -4.00 -16.19 -9.25
C ALA A 105 -3.26 -15.17 -8.37
N TRP A 106 -2.75 -14.08 -8.94
CA TRP A 106 -2.16 -12.98 -8.17
C TRP A 106 -3.27 -12.03 -7.69
N GLU A 107 -3.07 -11.40 -6.54
CA GLU A 107 -4.04 -10.50 -5.90
C GLU A 107 -4.04 -9.12 -6.59
N GLN A 108 -5.21 -8.49 -6.76
CA GLN A 108 -5.31 -7.11 -7.24
C GLN A 108 -4.93 -6.13 -6.12
N VAL A 109 -3.86 -5.36 -6.34
CA VAL A 109 -3.27 -4.45 -5.34
C VAL A 109 -3.09 -3.01 -5.84
N TRP A 110 -3.75 -2.65 -6.94
CA TRP A 110 -3.73 -1.26 -7.40
C TRP A 110 -4.25 -0.32 -6.29
N ASN A 111 -3.42 0.64 -5.88
CA ASN A 111 -3.69 1.55 -4.77
C ASN A 111 -4.02 0.84 -3.44
N LYS A 112 -3.47 -0.36 -3.21
CA LYS A 112 -3.51 -1.02 -1.91
C LYS A 112 -2.09 -1.11 -1.34
N PRO A 113 -1.89 -0.77 -0.05
CA PRO A 113 -0.60 -0.90 0.59
C PRO A 113 -0.33 -2.37 0.94
N VAL A 114 0.89 -2.82 0.67
CA VAL A 114 1.38 -4.16 0.97
C VAL A 114 2.43 -4.08 2.08
N TYR A 115 2.11 -4.64 3.24
CA TYR A 115 2.98 -4.75 4.40
C TYR A 115 3.89 -5.98 4.25
N LEU A 116 5.20 -5.81 4.47
CA LEU A 116 6.16 -6.92 4.39
C LEU A 116 6.27 -7.75 5.68
N SER A 117 5.59 -7.33 6.75
CA SER A 117 5.45 -8.04 8.02
C SER A 117 4.05 -7.80 8.62
N ALA A 118 3.60 -8.71 9.48
CA ALA A 118 2.36 -8.57 10.26
C ALA A 118 2.62 -8.24 11.75
N SER A 119 3.86 -7.90 12.12
CA SER A 119 4.20 -7.46 13.48
C SER A 119 5.25 -6.35 13.49
N GLY A 120 5.05 -5.37 14.37
CA GLY A 120 6.03 -4.33 14.71
C GLY A 120 6.33 -3.34 13.59
N ALA A 121 7.55 -2.77 13.64
CA ALA A 121 8.09 -1.94 12.58
C ALA A 121 8.27 -2.76 11.29
N THR A 122 7.90 -2.18 10.16
CA THR A 122 7.85 -2.87 8.87
C THR A 122 8.13 -1.90 7.74
N VAL A 123 8.19 -2.43 6.52
CA VAL A 123 8.11 -1.66 5.29
C VAL A 123 6.75 -1.88 4.67
N VAL A 124 6.16 -0.81 4.13
CA VAL A 124 4.95 -0.88 3.32
C VAL A 124 5.31 -0.47 1.91
N VAL A 125 4.94 -1.32 0.97
CA VAL A 125 5.14 -1.13 -0.47
C VAL A 125 3.81 -0.80 -1.11
N GLY A 126 3.77 0.29 -1.86
CA GLY A 126 2.61 0.75 -2.57
C GLY A 126 2.84 0.75 -4.07
N ALA A 127 1.87 0.25 -4.83
CA ALA A 127 1.93 0.27 -6.29
C ALA A 127 0.77 1.07 -6.89
N SER A 128 1.10 1.94 -7.84
CA SER A 128 0.13 2.79 -8.54
C SER A 128 0.52 3.01 -10.00
N ARG A 129 -0.42 3.51 -10.79
CA ARG A 129 -0.26 3.71 -12.24
C ARG A 129 -0.39 5.18 -12.59
N ALA A 130 0.42 5.63 -13.54
CA ALA A 130 0.21 6.89 -14.26
C ALA A 130 0.57 6.69 -15.74
N GLY A 131 -0.44 6.63 -16.60
CA GLY A 131 -0.24 6.33 -18.02
C GLY A 131 0.42 4.97 -18.24
N SER A 132 1.54 4.95 -18.96
CA SER A 132 2.34 3.76 -19.25
C SER A 132 3.30 3.36 -18.12
N LEU A 133 3.35 4.09 -17.01
CA LEU A 133 4.29 3.84 -15.91
C LEU A 133 3.63 3.09 -14.75
N LEU A 134 4.34 2.11 -14.22
CA LEU A 134 4.11 1.52 -12.90
C LEU A 134 5.02 2.24 -11.91
N HIS A 135 4.42 2.89 -10.91
CA HIS A 135 5.13 3.51 -9.80
C HIS A 135 5.06 2.58 -8.60
N ILE A 136 6.21 2.24 -8.05
CA ILE A 136 6.34 1.50 -6.79
C ILE A 136 7.09 2.39 -5.81
N ASN A 137 6.57 2.49 -4.60
CA ASN A 137 7.15 3.25 -3.52
C ASN A 137 7.22 2.37 -2.27
N ALA A 138 8.26 2.51 -1.47
CA ALA A 138 8.39 1.79 -0.21
C ALA A 138 8.72 2.76 0.91
N VAL A 139 8.00 2.67 2.02
CA VAL A 139 8.23 3.54 3.19
C VAL A 139 8.30 2.70 4.46
N PRO A 140 9.09 3.12 5.45
CA PRO A 140 9.00 2.54 6.79
C PRO A 140 7.61 2.81 7.36
N SER A 141 7.06 1.83 8.08
CA SER A 141 5.74 1.90 8.68
C SER A 141 5.68 1.04 9.95
N ASP A 142 4.50 0.98 10.55
CA ASP A 142 4.20 0.15 11.71
C ASP A 142 2.86 -0.56 11.52
N VAL A 143 2.78 -1.81 11.93
CA VAL A 143 1.55 -2.61 11.92
C VAL A 143 0.49 -2.03 12.86
N GLU A 144 0.87 -1.36 13.95
CA GLU A 144 -0.08 -0.68 14.83
C GLU A 144 -0.85 0.43 14.09
N LEU A 145 -0.21 1.14 13.15
CA LEU A 145 -0.91 2.12 12.31
C LEU A 145 -1.97 1.43 11.43
N ALA A 146 -1.66 0.26 10.86
CA ALA A 146 -2.61 -0.52 10.08
C ALA A 146 -3.85 -0.93 10.91
N LYS A 147 -3.62 -1.36 12.16
CA LYS A 147 -4.71 -1.71 13.09
C LYS A 147 -5.59 -0.51 13.41
N ARG A 148 -5.00 0.67 13.63
CA ARG A 148 -5.76 1.92 13.89
C ARG A 148 -6.59 2.36 12.70
N ILE A 149 -6.02 2.25 11.50
CA ILE A 149 -6.73 2.49 10.24
C ILE A 149 -7.92 1.54 10.10
N TRP A 150 -7.70 0.24 10.34
CA TRP A 150 -8.75 -0.77 10.23
C TRP A 150 -9.86 -0.56 11.27
N ALA A 151 -9.52 -0.25 12.52
CA ALA A 151 -10.50 0.08 13.55
C ALA A 151 -11.33 1.32 13.17
N THR A 152 -10.68 2.37 12.67
CA THR A 152 -11.35 3.58 12.16
C THR A 152 -12.32 3.24 11.02
N ALA A 153 -11.88 2.41 10.07
CA ALA A 153 -12.72 1.94 8.97
C ALA A 153 -13.94 1.15 9.47
N GLY A 154 -13.77 0.28 10.46
CA GLY A 154 -14.86 -0.49 11.07
C GLY A 154 -15.91 0.38 11.78
N VAL A 155 -15.52 1.54 12.32
CA VAL A 155 -16.47 2.53 12.84
C VAL A 155 -17.19 3.24 11.71
N LEU A 156 -16.44 3.80 10.75
CA LEU A 156 -16.99 4.57 9.64
C LEU A 156 -17.93 3.76 8.75
N GLN A 157 -17.65 2.47 8.52
CA GLN A 157 -18.49 1.56 7.72
C GLN A 157 -19.93 1.48 8.21
N ARG A 158 -20.20 1.74 9.50
CA ARG A 158 -21.55 1.72 10.06
C ARG A 158 -22.44 2.84 9.50
N ALA A 159 -21.85 3.87 8.90
CA ALA A 159 -22.54 5.06 8.42
C ALA A 159 -22.83 5.05 6.91
N GLY A 160 -22.30 4.10 6.14
CA GLY A 160 -22.53 4.07 4.70
C GLY A 160 -21.58 3.16 3.92
N GLU A 161 -21.48 3.42 2.62
CA GLU A 161 -20.60 2.68 1.72
C GLU A 161 -19.14 3.08 1.94
N LEU A 162 -18.33 2.11 2.38
CA LEU A 162 -16.91 2.30 2.67
C LEU A 162 -16.05 2.01 1.43
N SER A 163 -15.02 2.82 1.22
CA SER A 163 -13.92 2.54 0.31
C SER A 163 -12.58 2.87 0.97
N LEU A 164 -11.56 2.09 0.61
CA LEU A 164 -10.20 2.23 1.11
C LEU A 164 -9.26 2.44 -0.08
N ASN A 165 -8.44 3.49 -0.05
CA ASN A 165 -7.56 3.81 -1.17
C ASN A 165 -6.21 4.39 -0.71
N CYS A 166 -5.12 3.87 -1.26
CA CYS A 166 -3.78 4.40 -1.05
C CYS A 166 -3.36 5.29 -2.22
N THR A 167 -2.94 6.52 -1.95
CA THR A 167 -2.19 7.31 -2.94
C THR A 167 -0.71 6.92 -2.89
N CYS A 168 -0.44 5.69 -3.35
CA CYS A 168 0.81 4.99 -3.12
C CYS A 168 2.05 5.63 -3.79
N ARG A 169 1.86 6.43 -4.84
CA ARG A 169 2.95 7.19 -5.50
C ARG A 169 3.56 8.32 -4.64
N LEU A 170 2.92 8.72 -3.55
CA LEU A 170 3.41 9.84 -2.74
C LEU A 170 4.31 9.32 -1.62
N GLY A 171 5.42 10.01 -1.33
CA GLY A 171 6.37 9.61 -0.28
C GLY A 171 5.78 9.59 1.14
N LEU A 172 4.71 10.35 1.41
CA LEU A 172 3.96 10.25 2.67
C LEU A 172 3.02 9.02 2.72
N MET A 173 2.76 8.46 1.54
CA MET A 173 1.86 7.36 1.25
C MET A 173 0.50 7.49 1.97
N PRO A 174 -0.33 8.48 1.58
CA PRO A 174 -1.63 8.70 2.20
C PRO A 174 -2.55 7.50 1.98
N TYR A 175 -3.24 7.08 3.03
CA TYR A 175 -4.27 6.06 3.00
C TYR A 175 -5.59 6.66 3.45
N GLU A 176 -6.58 6.62 2.58
CA GLU A 176 -7.88 7.24 2.77
C GLU A 176 -8.93 6.18 3.08
N VAL A 177 -9.58 6.35 4.22
CA VAL A 177 -10.79 5.65 4.62
C VAL A 177 -11.96 6.58 4.28
N PHE A 178 -12.65 6.28 3.19
CA PHE A 178 -13.76 7.09 2.69
C PHE A 178 -15.08 6.37 2.94
N VAL A 179 -16.06 7.05 3.52
CA VAL A 179 -17.43 6.56 3.62
C VAL A 179 -18.40 7.58 3.03
N SER A 180 -19.42 7.12 2.33
CA SER A 180 -20.47 7.96 1.78
C SER A 180 -21.87 7.43 2.06
N ARG A 181 -22.81 8.36 2.23
CA ARG A 181 -24.25 8.10 2.35
C ARG A 181 -25.02 9.18 1.61
N GLY A 182 -25.58 8.82 0.46
CA GLY A 182 -26.24 9.79 -0.43
C GLY A 182 -25.26 10.88 -0.87
N ASN A 183 -25.57 12.15 -0.57
CA ASN A 183 -24.74 13.29 -0.95
C ASN A 183 -23.68 13.68 0.10
N ARG A 184 -23.62 12.96 1.23
CA ARG A 184 -22.70 13.23 2.33
C ARG A 184 -21.56 12.23 2.36
N TYR A 185 -20.39 12.67 2.79
CA TYR A 185 -19.21 11.82 2.90
C TYR A 185 -18.33 12.19 4.11
N VAL A 186 -17.59 11.20 4.58
CA VAL A 186 -16.48 11.39 5.54
C VAL A 186 -15.22 10.75 4.95
N VAL A 187 -14.11 11.45 5.02
CA VAL A 187 -12.78 10.95 4.68
C VAL A 187 -11.91 11.03 5.91
N ALA A 188 -11.38 9.90 6.37
CA ALA A 188 -10.29 9.85 7.32
C ALA A 188 -9.00 9.49 6.58
N LYS A 189 -8.02 10.39 6.62
CA LYS A 189 -6.74 10.27 5.94
C LYS A 189 -5.61 10.01 6.94
N PHE A 190 -4.88 8.94 6.69
CA PHE A 190 -3.70 8.52 7.43
C PHE A 190 -2.47 8.62 6.51
N TYR A 191 -1.27 8.64 7.08
CA TYR A 191 -0.02 8.67 6.33
C TYR A 191 0.86 7.51 6.77
N LEU A 192 1.16 6.59 5.85
CA LEU A 192 1.79 5.32 6.19
C LEU A 192 3.30 5.42 6.44
N ASN A 193 3.94 6.51 6.04
CA ASN A 193 5.38 6.71 6.23
C ASN A 193 5.71 7.15 7.68
N ALA A 194 6.16 6.21 8.51
CA ALA A 194 6.52 6.41 9.91
C ALA A 194 7.67 7.41 10.13
N SER A 195 8.51 7.66 9.12
CA SER A 195 9.56 8.69 9.18
C SER A 195 9.00 10.10 9.10
N SER A 196 7.74 10.27 8.71
CA SER A 196 7.08 11.58 8.70
C SER A 196 6.33 11.83 10.01
N PRO A 197 6.44 13.03 10.62
CA PRO A 197 5.57 13.41 11.75
C PRO A 197 4.07 13.31 11.42
N ARG A 198 3.70 13.44 10.14
CA ARG A 198 2.30 13.29 9.69
C ARG A 198 1.73 11.88 9.92
N SER A 199 2.57 10.85 10.04
CA SER A 199 2.11 9.50 10.35
C SER A 199 1.49 9.36 11.75
N ARG A 200 1.75 10.33 12.64
CA ARG A 200 1.17 10.37 14.00
C ARG A 200 -0.20 11.03 14.02
N ARG A 201 -0.65 11.59 12.89
CA ARG A 201 -1.88 12.38 12.78
C ARG A 201 -2.86 11.74 11.80
N ALA A 202 -4.15 11.84 12.10
CA ALA A 202 -5.25 11.48 11.22
C ALA A 202 -6.06 12.72 10.89
N PHE A 203 -6.47 12.86 9.63
CA PHE A 203 -7.23 14.01 9.14
C PHE A 203 -8.63 13.58 8.73
N PHE A 204 -9.63 14.10 9.41
CA PHE A 204 -11.03 13.87 9.13
C PHE A 204 -11.60 15.05 8.35
N ILE A 205 -12.39 14.74 7.32
CA ILE A 205 -13.12 15.71 6.51
C ILE A 205 -14.54 15.16 6.35
N ALA A 206 -15.54 15.92 6.79
CA ALA A 206 -16.93 15.68 6.47
C ALA A 206 -17.35 16.66 5.37
N GLY A 207 -18.16 16.21 4.42
CA GLY A 207 -18.64 17.06 3.35
C GLY A 207 -20.00 16.66 2.80
N GLU A 208 -20.59 17.58 2.06
CA GLU A 208 -21.89 17.42 1.40
C GLU A 208 -21.88 18.11 0.03
N GLY A 209 -22.26 17.39 -1.03
CA GLY A 209 -22.32 17.96 -2.40
C GLY A 209 -20.97 18.46 -2.93
N GLY A 210 -19.87 17.86 -2.48
CA GLY A 210 -18.51 18.27 -2.82
C GLY A 210 -17.95 19.43 -1.99
N ASN A 211 -18.73 19.98 -1.05
CA ASN A 211 -18.27 21.02 -0.13
C ASN A 211 -17.77 20.41 1.18
N VAL A 212 -16.71 20.98 1.75
CA VAL A 212 -16.26 20.62 3.10
C VAL A 212 -17.14 21.32 4.13
N VAL A 213 -17.75 20.53 5.01
CA VAL A 213 -18.60 21.01 6.11
C VAL A 213 -17.80 21.08 7.40
N GLU A 214 -16.99 20.05 7.67
CA GLU A 214 -16.13 20.00 8.85
C GLU A 214 -14.78 19.38 8.50
N ARG A 215 -13.72 19.84 9.17
CA ARG A 215 -12.40 19.21 9.12
C ARG A 215 -11.80 19.16 10.52
N ARG A 216 -11.08 18.08 10.82
CA ARG A 216 -10.37 17.92 12.08
C ARG A 216 -9.08 17.15 11.89
N GLU A 217 -8.03 17.59 12.56
CA GLU A 217 -6.78 16.85 12.65
C GLU A 217 -6.61 16.38 14.09
N VAL A 218 -6.34 15.09 14.28
CA VAL A 218 -6.25 14.43 15.58
C VAL A 218 -5.05 13.50 15.63
N ASP A 219 -4.64 13.09 16.82
CA ASP A 219 -3.62 12.05 16.94
C ASP A 219 -4.20 10.70 16.50
N VAL A 220 -3.37 9.84 15.90
CA VAL A 220 -3.79 8.51 15.42
C VAL A 220 -4.39 7.65 16.54
N GLY A 221 -3.94 7.86 17.78
CA GLY A 221 -4.51 7.19 18.96
C GLY A 221 -5.97 7.54 19.24
N GLU A 222 -6.43 8.72 18.80
CA GLU A 222 -7.79 9.23 19.01
C GLU A 222 -8.70 9.00 17.79
N ALA A 223 -8.15 8.55 16.66
CA ALA A 223 -8.85 8.48 15.38
C ALA A 223 -10.14 7.63 15.44
N GLU A 224 -10.13 6.52 16.17
CA GLU A 224 -11.31 5.67 16.31
C GLU A 224 -12.45 6.38 17.06
N VAL A 225 -12.12 7.10 18.14
CA VAL A 225 -13.09 7.88 18.93
C VAL A 225 -13.67 9.01 18.06
N VAL A 226 -12.82 9.72 17.34
CA VAL A 226 -13.22 10.82 16.46
C VAL A 226 -14.08 10.32 15.31
N ALA A 227 -13.84 9.10 14.82
CA ALA A 227 -14.72 8.48 13.83
C ALA A 227 -16.17 8.32 14.34
N TYR A 228 -16.39 7.97 15.60
CA TYR A 228 -17.74 7.90 16.20
C TYR A 228 -18.45 9.26 16.26
N GLU A 229 -17.69 10.36 16.31
CA GLU A 229 -18.25 11.70 16.24
C GLU A 229 -18.65 12.04 14.81
N PHE A 230 -17.76 11.76 13.85
CA PHE A 230 -17.96 12.08 12.44
C PHE A 230 -19.08 11.29 11.78
N ILE A 231 -19.37 10.05 12.22
CA ILE A 231 -20.52 9.30 11.66
C ILE A 231 -21.87 9.98 11.92
N LYS A 232 -21.98 10.87 12.91
CA LYS A 232 -23.20 11.65 13.19
C LYS A 232 -23.47 12.72 12.13
N LEU A 233 -22.46 13.04 11.31
CA LEU A 233 -22.55 14.03 10.23
C LEU A 233 -23.00 13.42 8.89
N LEU A 234 -23.22 12.10 8.82
CA LEU A 234 -23.67 11.35 7.63
C LEU A 234 -25.17 11.07 7.67
#